data_AF-A0ABD5Y8S3-F1
#
_entry.id   AF-A0ABD5Y8S3-F1
#
_cell.length_a   1.000
_cell.length_b   1.000
_cell.length_c   1.000
_cell.angle_alpha   90.00
_cell.angle_beta   90.00
_cell.angle_gamma   90.00
#
_symmetry.space_group_name_H-M   'P 1'
#
loop_
_entity.id
_entity.type
_entity.pdbx_description
1 polymer ?
#
loop_
_entity_poly.entity_id
_entity_poly.type
_entity_poly.pdbx_seq_one_letter_code
_entity_poly.pdbx_strand_id
1 'polypeptide(L)'
;MSSRHNRSALDAYKDLDIGTALALMLFAVVGLVQTGLMLDIVELLTKYKFLPLAASYGAYAVVFASSGTRNPSNYHPIEWVIVTLTAVVMTTNAFMVEVQTAVSNLNPWASVVIMVLMIITGAILGK
;
A
#
# COMPACT_ATOMS: atom_id res chain seq x y z
N MET A 1 7.80 -19.73 -36.69
CA MET A 1 8.12 -19.93 -35.27
C MET A 1 8.05 -18.58 -34.58
N SER A 2 6.95 -18.27 -33.89
CA SER A 2 6.80 -17.00 -33.19
C SER A 2 7.53 -17.06 -31.84
N SER A 3 8.55 -16.24 -31.71
CA SER A 3 9.30 -16.04 -30.49
C SER A 3 8.37 -15.48 -29.42
N ARG A 4 7.93 -16.33 -28.48
CA ARG A 4 7.30 -15.90 -27.23
C ARG A 4 8.30 -14.99 -26.52
N HIS A 5 8.12 -13.69 -26.66
CA HIS A 5 8.80 -12.72 -25.82
C HIS A 5 8.39 -13.02 -24.38
N ASN A 6 9.36 -13.41 -23.56
CA ASN A 6 9.21 -13.44 -22.11
C ASN A 6 8.96 -12.00 -21.67
N ARG A 7 7.70 -11.55 -21.66
CA ARG A 7 7.29 -10.34 -20.96
C ARG A 7 7.64 -10.57 -19.50
N SER A 8 8.62 -9.83 -19.01
CA SER A 8 9.09 -9.96 -17.64
C SER A 8 7.92 -9.65 -16.70
N ALA A 9 7.80 -10.33 -15.57
CA ALA A 9 6.79 -9.98 -14.55
C ALA A 9 6.87 -8.49 -14.20
N LEU A 10 8.08 -7.91 -14.25
CA LEU A 10 8.34 -6.48 -14.08
C LEU A 10 7.66 -5.59 -15.13
N ASP A 11 7.52 -6.04 -16.38
CA ASP A 11 6.83 -5.27 -17.42
C ASP A 11 5.31 -5.32 -17.20
N ALA A 12 4.77 -6.45 -16.72
CA ALA A 12 3.37 -6.54 -16.34
C ALA A 12 3.00 -5.65 -15.14
N TYR A 13 3.96 -5.40 -14.23
CA TYR A 13 3.78 -4.47 -13.12
C TYR A 13 3.80 -2.99 -13.54
N LYS A 14 4.43 -2.64 -14.66
CA LYS A 14 4.50 -1.25 -15.16
C LYS A 14 3.23 -0.79 -15.86
N ASP A 15 2.48 -1.71 -16.46
CA ASP A 15 1.20 -1.43 -17.14
C ASP A 15 -0.02 -1.71 -16.24
N LEU A 16 0.16 -1.74 -14.92
CA LEU A 16 -0.88 -2.18 -14.00
C LEU A 16 -1.90 -1.06 -13.72
N ASP A 17 -3.12 -1.24 -14.20
CA ASP A 17 -4.26 -0.35 -13.90
C ASP A 17 -4.69 -0.49 -12.42
N ILE A 18 -5.26 0.56 -11.83
CA ILE A 18 -5.74 0.60 -10.44
C ILE A 18 -6.75 -0.50 -10.15
N GLY A 19 -7.59 -0.85 -11.14
CA GLY A 19 -8.54 -1.96 -11.03
C GLY A 19 -7.84 -3.32 -10.90
N THR A 20 -6.77 -3.53 -11.68
CA THR A 20 -5.96 -4.75 -11.61
C THR A 20 -5.15 -4.80 -10.31
N ALA A 21 -4.63 -3.66 -9.82
CA ALA A 21 -3.97 -3.57 -8.52
C ALA A 21 -4.90 -4.01 -7.38
N LEU A 22 -6.14 -3.49 -7.38
CA LEU A 22 -7.18 -3.86 -6.42
C LEU A 22 -7.49 -5.35 -6.44
N ALA A 23 -7.65 -5.92 -7.64
CA ALA A 23 -7.90 -7.36 -7.79
C ALA A 23 -6.73 -8.21 -7.28
N LEU A 24 -5.48 -7.82 -7.57
CA LEU A 24 -4.30 -8.52 -7.08
C LEU A 24 -4.14 -8.43 -5.56
N MET A 25 -4.47 -7.29 -4.96
CA MET A 25 -4.48 -7.17 -3.49
C MET A 25 -5.55 -8.06 -2.86
N LEU A 26 -6.77 -8.05 -3.39
CA LEU A 26 -7.83 -8.93 -2.91
C LEU A 26 -7.42 -10.39 -3.04
N PHE A 27 -6.87 -10.77 -4.20
CA PHE A 27 -6.35 -12.12 -4.45
C PHE A 27 -5.24 -12.50 -3.45
N ALA A 28 -4.29 -11.61 -3.18
CA ALA A 28 -3.22 -11.86 -2.22
C ALA A 28 -3.76 -12.03 -0.78
N VAL A 29 -4.68 -11.17 -0.35
CA VAL A 29 -5.29 -11.26 0.99
C VAL A 29 -6.12 -12.54 1.13
N VAL A 30 -6.95 -12.87 0.14
CA VAL A 30 -7.76 -14.10 0.15
C VAL A 30 -6.86 -15.34 0.11
N GLY A 31 -5.77 -15.32 -0.66
CA GLY A 31 -4.78 -16.39 -0.70
C GLY A 31 -4.07 -16.60 0.64
N LEU A 32 -3.71 -15.52 1.36
CA LEU A 32 -3.15 -15.61 2.71
C LEU A 32 -4.15 -16.19 3.72
N VAL A 33 -5.42 -15.84 3.61
CA VAL A 33 -6.48 -16.43 4.45
C VAL A 33 -6.66 -17.92 4.11
N GLN A 34 -6.73 -18.27 2.83
CA GLN A 34 -6.91 -19.65 2.37
C GLN A 34 -5.77 -20.58 2.79
N THR A 35 -4.54 -20.06 2.84
CA THR A 35 -3.35 -20.82 3.27
C THR A 35 -3.19 -20.91 4.79
N GLY A 36 -4.01 -20.18 5.56
CA GLY A 36 -3.93 -20.12 7.03
C GLY A 36 -2.83 -19.20 7.57
N LEU A 37 -1.96 -18.66 6.70
CA LEU A 37 -0.81 -17.83 7.10
C LEU A 37 -1.20 -16.44 7.63
N MET A 38 -2.43 -16.00 7.36
CA MET A 38 -2.92 -14.67 7.78
C MET A 38 -2.84 -14.49 9.30
N LEU A 39 -3.16 -15.53 10.08
CA LEU A 39 -3.16 -15.45 11.54
C LEU A 39 -1.73 -15.26 12.09
N ASP A 40 -0.77 -16.04 11.58
CA ASP A 40 0.63 -15.94 11.98
C ASP A 40 1.22 -14.57 11.63
N ILE A 41 0.86 -14.03 10.46
CA ILE A 41 1.28 -12.69 10.03
C ILE A 41 0.69 -11.63 10.96
N VAL A 42 -0.60 -11.71 11.28
CA VAL A 42 -1.25 -10.77 12.20
C VAL A 42 -0.62 -10.86 13.60
N GLU A 43 -0.30 -12.05 14.09
CA GLU A 43 0.38 -12.22 15.38
C GLU A 43 1.78 -11.57 15.37
N LEU A 44 2.57 -11.79 14.32
CA LEU A 44 3.89 -11.17 14.18
C LEU A 44 3.79 -9.63 14.12
N LEU A 45 2.86 -9.12 13.34
CA LEU A 45 2.63 -7.68 13.15
C LEU A 45 2.09 -7.00 14.41
N THR A 46 1.32 -7.71 15.23
CA THR A 46 0.83 -7.21 16.52
C THR A 46 1.89 -7.29 17.61
N LYS A 47 2.76 -8.32 17.58
CA LYS A 47 3.91 -8.45 18.50
C LYS A 47 4.92 -7.32 18.34
N TYR A 48 5.20 -6.90 17.11
CA TYR A 48 6.14 -5.82 16.82
C TYR A 48 5.39 -4.58 16.29
N LYS A 49 4.93 -3.72 17.20
CA LYS A 49 4.06 -2.55 16.90
C LYS A 49 4.56 -1.65 15.75
N PHE A 50 5.87 -1.53 15.56
CA PHE A 50 6.47 -0.69 14.51
C PHE A 50 6.78 -1.44 13.20
N LEU A 51 6.70 -2.78 13.20
CA LEU A 51 6.95 -3.58 12.00
C LEU A 51 5.96 -3.28 10.87
N PRO A 52 4.63 -3.13 11.12
CA PRO A 52 3.69 -2.74 10.07
C PRO A 52 4.02 -1.38 9.47
N LEU A 53 4.40 -0.41 10.31
CA LEU A 53 4.77 0.93 9.86
C LEU A 53 6.03 0.89 8.99
N ALA A 54 7.08 0.20 9.46
CA ALA A 54 8.33 0.06 8.75
C ALA A 54 8.15 -0.68 7.42
N ALA A 55 7.39 -1.79 7.41
CA ALA A 55 7.08 -2.53 6.19
C ALA A 55 6.29 -1.67 5.18
N SER A 56 5.34 -0.86 5.67
CA SER A 56 4.54 0.00 4.80
C SER A 56 5.37 1.15 4.20
N TYR A 57 6.26 1.77 4.98
CA TYR A 57 7.22 2.75 4.45
C TYR A 57 8.27 2.12 3.52
N GLY A 58 8.68 0.89 3.79
CA GLY A 58 9.53 0.12 2.89
C GLY A 58 8.87 -0.11 1.54
N ALA A 59 7.61 -0.57 1.53
CA ALA A 59 6.83 -0.73 0.31
C ALA A 59 6.64 0.62 -0.42
N TYR A 60 6.32 1.68 0.31
CA TYR A 60 6.21 3.03 -0.21
C TYR A 60 7.49 3.49 -0.92
N ALA A 61 8.65 3.30 -0.28
CA ALA A 61 9.94 3.65 -0.84
C ALA A 61 10.29 2.82 -2.09
N VAL A 62 9.95 1.53 -2.09
CA VAL A 62 10.13 0.65 -3.26
C VAL A 62 9.27 1.11 -4.42
N VAL A 63 7.98 1.40 -4.20
CA VAL A 63 7.07 1.86 -5.25
C VAL A 63 7.55 3.18 -5.84
N PHE A 64 7.92 4.14 -4.99
CA PHE A 64 8.49 5.43 -5.41
C PHE A 64 9.83 5.25 -6.14
N ALA A 65 10.65 4.28 -5.74
CA ALA A 65 11.91 3.99 -6.43
C ALA A 65 11.69 3.28 -7.78
N SER A 66 10.63 2.50 -7.93
CA SER A 66 10.34 1.78 -9.18
C SER A 66 9.63 2.62 -10.24
N SER A 67 9.16 3.81 -9.88
CA SER A 67 8.25 4.61 -10.69
C SER A 67 8.92 5.72 -11.50
N GLY A 68 8.20 6.24 -12.50
CA GLY A 68 8.59 7.43 -13.28
C GLY A 68 8.42 8.74 -12.51
N THR A 69 7.73 8.69 -11.36
CA THR A 69 7.48 9.83 -10.46
C THR A 69 8.64 10.18 -9.53
N ARG A 70 9.80 9.50 -9.64
CA ARG A 70 11.03 9.85 -8.91
C ARG A 70 11.41 11.34 -9.00
N ASN A 71 11.06 12.01 -10.09
CA ASN A 71 11.25 13.46 -10.23
C ASN A 71 10.02 14.20 -9.69
N PRO A 72 10.15 14.99 -8.61
CA PRO A 72 9.03 15.72 -8.00
C PRO A 72 8.28 16.66 -8.95
N SER A 73 8.91 17.11 -10.04
CA SER A 73 8.28 17.97 -11.05
C SER A 73 7.20 17.27 -11.89
N ASN A 74 7.16 15.94 -11.87
CA ASN A 74 6.17 15.15 -12.61
C ASN A 74 4.85 14.96 -11.83
N TYR A 75 4.80 15.43 -10.59
CA TYR A 75 3.62 15.35 -9.75
C TYR A 75 2.67 16.53 -9.98
N HIS A 76 1.38 16.24 -10.03
CA HIS A 76 0.39 17.27 -9.76
C HIS A 76 0.43 17.68 -8.28
N PRO A 77 0.24 18.97 -7.94
CA PRO A 77 0.25 19.41 -6.55
C PRO A 77 -0.71 18.64 -5.63
N ILE A 78 -1.87 18.23 -6.15
CA ILE A 78 -2.85 17.46 -5.39
C ILE A 78 -2.39 16.03 -5.08
N GLU A 79 -1.59 15.44 -5.97
CA GLU A 79 -1.02 14.12 -5.77
C GLU A 79 0.00 14.14 -4.62
N TRP A 80 0.81 15.21 -4.54
CA TRP A 80 1.72 15.46 -3.41
C TRP A 80 0.99 15.56 -2.08
N VAL A 81 -0.16 16.25 -2.05
CA VAL A 81 -0.98 16.38 -0.84
C VAL A 81 -1.48 15.02 -0.38
N ILE A 82 -2.01 14.19 -1.29
CA ILE A 82 -2.53 12.85 -0.95
C ILE A 82 -1.40 11.95 -0.42
N VAL A 83 -0.27 11.95 -1.11
CA VAL A 83 0.92 11.15 -0.77
C VAL A 83 1.48 11.53 0.60
N THR A 84 1.54 12.84 0.90
CA THR A 84 1.98 13.37 2.20
C THR A 84 0.97 13.08 3.30
N LEU A 85 -0.32 13.31 3.03
CA LEU A 85 -1.40 13.06 3.98
C LEU A 85 -1.41 11.59 4.42
N THR A 86 -1.20 10.67 3.49
CA THR A 86 -1.13 9.23 3.77
C THR A 86 0.03 8.90 4.70
N ALA A 87 1.22 9.43 4.43
CA ALA A 87 2.37 9.26 5.30
C ALA A 87 2.12 9.81 6.71
N VAL A 88 1.50 10.99 6.81
CA VAL A 88 1.13 11.58 8.10
C VAL A 88 0.14 10.69 8.84
N VAL A 89 -0.95 10.26 8.18
CA VAL A 89 -1.97 9.40 8.79
C VAL A 89 -1.38 8.07 9.28
N MET A 90 -0.49 7.45 8.51
CA MET A 90 0.17 6.20 8.93
C MET A 90 1.07 6.42 10.15
N THR A 91 1.85 7.50 10.17
CA THR A 91 2.72 7.84 11.29
C THR A 91 1.91 8.17 12.54
N THR A 92 0.89 9.03 12.42
CA THR A 92 0.06 9.41 13.56
C THR A 92 -0.72 8.22 14.09
N ASN A 93 -1.24 7.34 13.22
CA ASN A 93 -1.88 6.09 13.67
C ASN A 93 -0.90 5.16 14.41
N ALA A 94 0.40 5.14 14.07
CA ALA A 94 1.37 4.31 14.76
C ALA A 94 1.81 4.86 16.13
N PHE A 95 1.92 6.19 16.28
CA PHE A 95 2.50 6.82 17.47
C PHE A 95 1.49 7.52 18.40
N MET A 96 0.36 8.02 17.88
CA MET A 96 -0.63 8.76 18.68
C MET A 96 -1.76 7.85 19.14
N VAL A 97 -1.95 7.78 20.46
CA VAL A 97 -2.97 6.93 21.09
C VAL A 97 -4.38 7.43 20.78
N GLU A 98 -4.56 8.74 20.66
CA GLU A 98 -5.82 9.39 20.33
C GLU A 98 -6.30 8.98 18.93
N VAL A 99 -5.36 8.89 17.97
CA VAL A 99 -5.66 8.46 16.60
C VAL A 99 -5.99 6.96 16.58
N GLN A 100 -5.23 6.14 17.32
CA GLN A 100 -5.55 4.71 17.48
C GLN A 100 -6.96 4.49 18.04
N THR A 101 -7.33 5.29 19.04
CA THR A 101 -8.64 5.23 19.68
C THR A 101 -9.75 5.71 18.74
N ALA A 102 -9.51 6.77 17.96
CA ALA A 102 -10.46 7.24 16.97
C ALA A 102 -10.69 6.21 15.86
N VAL A 103 -9.62 5.58 15.37
CA VAL A 103 -9.71 4.50 14.37
C VAL A 103 -10.45 3.28 14.93
N SER A 104 -10.20 2.89 16.17
CA SER A 104 -10.91 1.78 16.80
C SER A 104 -12.40 2.06 17.01
N ASN A 105 -12.77 3.30 17.35
CA ASN A 105 -14.15 3.71 17.59
C ASN A 105 -14.98 3.83 16.31
N LEU A 106 -14.34 4.14 15.18
CA LEU A 106 -14.97 4.31 13.87
C LEU A 106 -14.79 3.08 12.97
N ASN A 107 -14.31 1.97 13.52
CA ASN A 107 -14.20 0.73 12.78
C ASN A 107 -15.59 0.18 12.39
N PRO A 108 -15.73 -0.41 11.19
CA PRO A 108 -14.69 -0.69 10.21
C PRO A 108 -14.38 0.45 9.22
N TRP A 109 -15.20 1.51 9.21
CA TRP A 109 -15.16 2.55 8.17
C TRP A 109 -13.83 3.32 8.15
N ALA A 110 -13.26 3.65 9.31
CA ALA A 110 -11.96 4.32 9.38
C ALA A 110 -10.84 3.48 8.75
N SER A 111 -10.82 2.18 9.00
CA SER A 111 -9.85 1.25 8.40
C SER A 111 -10.01 1.17 6.88
N VAL A 112 -11.25 1.16 6.37
CA VAL A 112 -11.52 1.17 4.93
C VAL A 112 -11.02 2.47 4.29
N VAL A 113 -11.24 3.62 4.92
CA VAL A 113 -10.76 4.92 4.42
C VAL A 113 -9.24 4.96 4.36
N ILE A 114 -8.55 4.52 5.42
CA ILE A 114 -7.07 4.46 5.44
C ILE A 114 -6.56 3.54 4.34
N MET A 115 -7.18 2.37 4.17
CA MET A 115 -6.83 1.43 3.11
C MET A 115 -6.98 2.05 1.72
N VAL A 116 -8.12 2.69 1.42
CA VAL A 116 -8.35 3.38 0.13
C VAL A 116 -7.31 4.47 -0.09
N LEU A 117 -6.99 5.25 0.94
CA LEU A 117 -5.98 6.30 0.88
C LEU A 117 -4.58 5.74 0.55
N MET A 118 -4.20 4.61 1.17
CA MET A 118 -2.95 3.91 0.88
C MET A 118 -2.92 3.38 -0.56
N ILE A 119 -4.03 2.86 -1.07
CA ILE A 119 -4.14 2.35 -2.45
C ILE A 119 -3.97 3.47 -3.46
N ILE A 120 -4.67 4.59 -3.27
CA ILE A 120 -4.54 5.77 -4.14
C ILE A 120 -3.10 6.28 -4.12
N THR A 121 -2.48 6.35 -2.94
CA THR A 121 -1.07 6.74 -2.80
C THR A 121 -0.14 5.80 -3.53
N GLY A 122 -0.32 4.49 -3.40
CA GLY A 122 0.45 3.50 -4.15
C GLY A 122 0.30 3.66 -5.67
N ALA A 123 -0.93 3.91 -6.15
CA ALA A 123 -1.20 4.14 -7.57
C ALA A 123 -0.57 5.44 -8.08
N ILE A 124 -0.64 6.52 -7.30
CA ILE A 124 0.02 7.79 -7.62
C ILE A 124 1.54 7.62 -7.68
N LEU A 125 2.12 6.95 -6.67
CA LEU A 125 3.55 6.69 -6.62
C LEU A 125 3.99 5.80 -7.77
N GLY A 126 3.20 4.79 -8.16
CA GLY A 126 3.55 3.80 -9.17
C GLY A 126 3.45 4.24 -10.64
N LYS A 127 3.03 5.49 -10.91
CA LYS A 127 3.00 6.05 -12.28
C LYS A 127 4.39 6.17 -12.91
#